data_AF-A0A3Q7N080-F1
#
_entry.id   AF-A0A3Q7N080-F1
#
_cell.length_a   1.000
_cell.length_b   1.000
_cell.length_c   1.000
_cell.angle_alpha   90.00
_cell.angle_beta   90.00
_cell.angle_gamma   90.00
#
_symmetry.space_group_name_H-M   'P 1'
#
loop_
_entity.id
_entity.type
_entity.pdbx_description
1 polymer ?
#
loop_
_entity_poly.entity_id
_entity_poly.type
_entity_poly.pdbx_seq_one_letter_code
_entity_poly.pdbx_strand_id
1 'polypeptide(L)'
;MFPIFLGEPVSPEMLEATLAELDVTVQLLEDRFLQNKTFLTGPHISLADLVAITELMHPVGAGCQVFEGRPRLAAWRQRVEAAVGEDLFREAHEVILKAKDSPPADPTIKQKLMPLVLAMIQ
;
A
#
# COMPACT_ATOMS: atom_id res chain seq x y z
N MET A 1 -0.17 9.41 2.68
CA MET A 1 1.18 10.01 2.80
C MET A 1 1.25 11.39 2.17
N PHE A 2 1.10 11.54 0.84
CA PHE A 2 1.35 12.83 0.16
C PHE A 2 0.54 14.03 0.66
N PRO A 3 -0.79 13.93 0.92
CA PRO A 3 -1.53 15.09 1.41
C PRO A 3 -1.04 15.59 2.78
N ILE A 4 -0.72 14.66 3.69
CA ILE A 4 -0.14 14.97 5.00
C ILE A 4 1.24 15.64 4.83
N PHE A 5 2.11 15.04 4.03
CA PHE A 5 3.45 15.57 3.79
C PHE A 5 3.44 16.94 3.10
N LEU A 6 2.52 17.19 2.17
CA LEU A 6 2.37 18.49 1.51
C LEU A 6 1.54 19.49 2.33
N GLY A 7 0.96 19.07 3.46
CA GLY A 7 0.05 19.90 4.25
C GLY A 7 -1.19 20.34 3.45
N GLU A 8 -1.67 19.48 2.54
CA GLU A 8 -2.86 19.72 1.74
C GLU A 8 -4.04 18.91 2.30
N PRO A 9 -5.20 19.55 2.57
CA PRO A 9 -6.38 18.83 2.98
C PRO A 9 -6.95 18.01 1.82
N VAL A 10 -7.52 16.84 2.14
CA VAL A 10 -8.30 16.01 1.21
C VAL A 10 -9.76 16.09 1.65
N SER A 11 -10.69 16.26 0.70
CA SER A 11 -12.11 16.29 1.05
C SER A 11 -12.56 14.89 1.51
N PRO A 12 -13.54 14.79 2.45
CA PRO A 12 -14.06 13.51 2.89
C PRO A 12 -14.59 12.64 1.74
N GLU A 13 -15.24 13.26 0.76
CA GLU A 13 -15.82 12.57 -0.41
C GLU A 13 -14.73 11.96 -1.29
N MET A 14 -13.62 12.67 -1.51
CA MET A 14 -12.48 12.17 -2.26
C MET A 14 -11.82 10.99 -1.53
N LEU A 15 -11.63 11.12 -0.22
CA LEU A 15 -11.06 10.03 0.59
C LEU A 15 -11.95 8.78 0.56
N GLU A 16 -13.26 8.93 0.72
CA GLU A 16 -14.22 7.83 0.67
C GLU A 16 -14.20 7.14 -0.70
N ALA A 17 -14.20 7.90 -1.79
CA ALA A 17 -14.10 7.36 -3.14
C ALA A 17 -12.79 6.57 -3.37
N THR A 18 -11.65 7.11 -2.95
CA THR A 18 -10.35 6.43 -3.04
C THR A 18 -10.31 5.15 -2.20
N LEU A 19 -10.89 5.16 -1.00
CA LEU A 19 -10.97 3.95 -0.16
C LEU A 19 -11.90 2.90 -0.75
N ALA A 20 -13.01 3.30 -1.37
CA ALA A 20 -13.89 2.37 -2.09
C ALA A 20 -13.21 1.73 -3.30
N GLU A 21 -12.41 2.50 -4.05
CA GLU A 21 -11.62 1.97 -5.17
C GLU A 21 -10.52 0.99 -4.69
N LEU A 22 -9.85 1.32 -3.57
CA LEU A 22 -8.92 0.40 -2.92
C LEU A 22 -9.62 -0.91 -2.55
N ASP A 23 -10.81 -0.85 -1.97
CA ASP A 23 -11.55 -2.05 -1.57
C ASP A 23 -11.88 -2.96 -2.76
N VAL A 24 -12.33 -2.36 -3.87
CA VAL A 24 -12.62 -3.07 -5.13
C VAL A 24 -11.37 -3.74 -5.70
N THR A 25 -10.23 -3.04 -5.73
CA THR A 25 -8.98 -3.58 -6.28
C THR A 25 -8.40 -4.70 -5.41
N VAL A 26 -8.47 -4.56 -4.08
CA VAL A 26 -8.07 -5.61 -3.13
C VAL A 26 -8.97 -6.84 -3.27
N GLN A 27 -10.28 -6.65 -3.43
CA GLN A 27 -11.20 -7.75 -3.70
C GLN A 27 -10.86 -8.47 -5.01
N LEU A 28 -10.53 -7.73 -6.06
CA LEU A 28 -10.12 -8.29 -7.34
C LEU A 28 -8.79 -9.06 -7.25
N LEU A 29 -7.82 -8.54 -6.49
CA LEU A 29 -6.57 -9.25 -6.19
C LEU A 29 -6.87 -10.61 -5.53
N GLU A 30 -7.75 -10.62 -4.54
CA GLU A 30 -8.12 -11.83 -3.81
C GLU A 30 -8.90 -12.83 -4.69
N ASP A 31 -9.91 -12.38 -5.43
CA ASP A 31 -10.82 -13.26 -6.17
C ASP A 31 -10.29 -13.71 -7.54
N ARG A 32 -9.45 -12.90 -8.19
CA ARG A 32 -8.93 -13.20 -9.54
C ARG A 32 -7.53 -13.77 -9.50
N PHE A 33 -6.66 -13.24 -8.65
CA PHE A 33 -5.26 -13.63 -8.63
C PHE A 33 -4.97 -14.63 -7.53
N LEU A 34 -5.25 -14.32 -6.26
CA LEU A 34 -4.95 -15.25 -5.16
C LEU A 34 -5.83 -16.51 -5.21
N GLN A 35 -7.15 -16.33 -5.25
CA GLN A 35 -8.15 -17.40 -5.18
C GLN A 35 -7.86 -18.34 -3.99
N ASN A 36 -7.72 -19.64 -4.25
CA ASN A 36 -7.34 -20.65 -3.25
C ASN A 36 -5.88 -21.09 -3.41
N LYS A 37 -5.06 -20.33 -4.14
CA LYS A 37 -3.62 -20.64 -4.32
C LYS A 37 -2.81 -20.15 -3.13
N THR A 38 -1.59 -20.68 -3.01
CA THR A 38 -0.64 -20.29 -1.96
C THR A 38 -0.12 -18.87 -2.20
N PHE A 39 0.27 -18.57 -3.45
CA PHE A 39 0.76 -17.30 -3.97
C PHE A 39 -0.05 -16.88 -5.21
N LEU A 40 0.10 -15.64 -5.67
CA LEU A 40 -0.74 -15.06 -6.73
C LEU A 40 -0.69 -15.85 -8.04
N THR A 41 0.47 -16.46 -8.34
CA THR A 41 0.70 -17.17 -9.61
C THR A 41 0.83 -18.69 -9.46
N GLY A 42 0.86 -19.23 -8.24
CA GLY A 42 1.08 -20.67 -8.05
C GLY A 42 1.50 -21.08 -6.63
N PRO A 43 2.26 -22.19 -6.51
CA PRO A 43 2.68 -22.74 -5.21
C PRO A 43 3.92 -22.05 -4.62
N HIS A 44 4.64 -21.25 -5.40
CA HIS A 44 5.84 -20.52 -4.96
C HIS A 44 5.68 -19.02 -5.18
N ILE A 45 6.42 -18.24 -4.39
CA ILE A 45 6.49 -16.79 -4.56
C ILE A 45 7.00 -16.44 -5.96
N SER A 46 6.42 -15.41 -6.57
CA SER A 46 6.92 -14.85 -7.83
C SER A 46 7.02 -13.33 -7.76
N LEU A 47 7.48 -12.71 -8.86
CA LEU A 47 7.51 -11.26 -8.99
C LEU A 47 6.12 -10.62 -8.83
N ALA A 48 5.05 -11.34 -9.17
CA ALA A 48 3.69 -10.84 -8.95
C ALA A 48 3.42 -10.61 -7.46
N ASP A 49 3.83 -11.54 -6.60
CA ASP A 49 3.66 -11.43 -5.15
C ASP A 49 4.49 -10.30 -4.57
N LEU A 50 5.74 -10.15 -5.05
CA LEU A 50 6.65 -9.11 -4.59
C LEU A 50 6.13 -7.70 -4.94
N VAL A 51 5.65 -7.50 -6.17
CA VAL A 51 5.05 -6.22 -6.59
C VAL A 51 3.79 -5.95 -5.77
N ALA A 52 2.85 -6.89 -5.74
CA ALA A 52 1.58 -6.71 -5.04
C ALA A 52 1.76 -6.42 -3.54
N ILE A 53 2.69 -7.09 -2.86
CA ILE A 53 2.87 -6.84 -1.42
C ILE A 53 3.44 -5.44 -1.17
N THR A 54 4.40 -4.97 -1.98
CA THR A 54 4.94 -3.61 -1.83
C THR A 54 3.91 -2.53 -2.13
N GLU A 55 3.01 -2.78 -3.10
CA GLU A 55 1.88 -1.90 -3.39
C GLU A 55 0.91 -1.83 -2.21
N LEU A 56 0.50 -2.97 -1.64
CA LEU A 56 -0.42 -3.01 -0.50
C LEU A 56 0.17 -2.44 0.79
N MET A 57 1.49 -2.40 0.93
CA MET A 57 2.13 -1.77 2.09
C MET A 57 2.03 -0.23 2.07
N HIS A 58 1.70 0.39 0.93
CA HIS A 58 1.44 1.84 0.87
C HIS A 58 0.17 2.25 1.66
N PRO A 59 -1.02 1.67 1.41
CA PRO A 59 -2.20 1.97 2.22
C PRO A 59 -2.05 1.50 3.68
N VAL A 60 -1.31 0.41 3.96
CA VAL A 60 -0.98 0.02 5.34
C VAL A 60 -0.17 1.11 6.06
N GLY A 61 0.87 1.65 5.42
CA GLY A 61 1.64 2.78 5.96
C GLY A 61 0.81 4.05 6.14
N ALA A 62 -0.27 4.20 5.37
CA ALA A 62 -1.27 5.26 5.55
C ALA A 62 -2.29 4.96 6.67
N GLY A 63 -2.25 3.79 7.30
CA GLY A 63 -3.15 3.39 8.39
C GLY A 63 -4.42 2.66 7.94
N CYS A 64 -4.53 2.25 6.69
CA CYS A 64 -5.68 1.49 6.19
C CYS A 64 -5.62 0.03 6.68
N GLN A 65 -6.78 -0.51 7.07
CA GLN A 65 -6.94 -1.89 7.52
C GLN A 65 -7.04 -2.89 6.34
N VAL A 66 -6.04 -2.89 5.46
CA VAL A 66 -6.07 -3.62 4.17
C VAL A 66 -6.31 -5.12 4.32
N PHE A 67 -5.79 -5.74 5.37
CA PHE A 67 -5.87 -7.20 5.58
C PHE A 67 -6.96 -7.62 6.58
N GLU A 68 -7.61 -6.66 7.24
CA GLU A 68 -8.67 -6.96 8.21
C GLU A 68 -9.93 -7.43 7.49
N GLY A 69 -10.61 -8.45 8.03
CA GLY A 69 -11.75 -9.09 7.36
C GLY A 69 -11.41 -9.92 6.11
N ARG A 70 -10.13 -10.00 5.71
CA ARG A 70 -9.66 -10.70 4.49
C ARG A 70 -8.68 -11.84 4.83
N PRO A 71 -9.15 -12.95 5.42
CA PRO A 71 -8.28 -13.98 5.99
C PRO A 71 -7.35 -14.65 4.98
N ARG A 72 -7.78 -14.84 3.71
CA ARG A 72 -6.91 -15.43 2.68
C ARG A 72 -5.77 -14.49 2.32
N LEU A 73 -6.07 -13.21 2.16
CA LEU A 73 -5.08 -12.19 1.86
C LEU A 73 -4.11 -11.96 3.02
N ALA A 74 -4.62 -11.94 4.26
CA ALA A 74 -3.78 -11.88 5.45
C ALA A 74 -2.81 -13.07 5.54
N ALA A 75 -3.31 -14.29 5.28
CA ALA A 75 -2.47 -15.48 5.25
C ALA A 75 -1.47 -15.46 4.08
N TRP A 76 -1.85 -14.92 2.92
CA TRP A 76 -0.93 -14.72 1.79
C TRP A 76 0.19 -13.76 2.14
N ARG A 77 -0.10 -12.61 2.77
CA ARG A 77 0.93 -11.67 3.25
C ARG A 77 1.95 -12.38 4.15
N GLN A 78 1.48 -13.16 5.12
CA GLN A 78 2.37 -13.88 6.04
C GLN A 78 3.31 -14.84 5.30
N ARG A 79 2.80 -15.53 4.27
CA ARG A 79 3.63 -16.41 3.42
C ARG A 79 4.63 -15.63 2.57
N VAL A 80 4.24 -14.47 2.03
CA VAL A 80 5.15 -13.60 1.27
C VAL A 80 6.24 -13.03 2.16
N GLU A 81 5.89 -12.53 3.34
CA GLU A 81 6.83 -12.02 4.34
C GLU A 81 7.86 -13.10 4.74
N ALA A 82 7.39 -14.32 5.04
CA ALA A 82 8.28 -15.45 5.35
C ALA A 82 9.18 -15.84 4.16
N ALA A 83 8.67 -15.78 2.92
CA ALA A 83 9.43 -16.14 1.73
C ALA A 83 10.47 -15.08 1.32
N VAL A 84 10.20 -13.80 1.59
CA VAL A 84 11.16 -12.69 1.41
C VAL A 84 12.20 -12.68 2.53
N GLY A 85 11.81 -13.09 3.74
CA GLY A 85 12.59 -12.99 4.96
C GLY A 85 12.12 -11.79 5.79
N GLU A 86 11.73 -12.05 7.04
CA GLU A 86 11.08 -11.06 7.91
C GLU A 86 11.92 -9.80 8.16
N ASP A 87 13.24 -9.96 8.32
CA ASP A 87 14.15 -8.83 8.54
C ASP A 87 14.22 -7.93 7.31
N LEU A 88 14.38 -8.51 6.12
CA LEU A 88 14.40 -7.76 4.86
C LEU A 88 13.05 -7.12 4.58
N PHE A 89 11.95 -7.82 4.84
CA PHE A 89 10.61 -7.27 4.69
C PHE A 89 10.40 -6.07 5.61
N ARG A 90 10.84 -6.14 6.87
CA ARG A 90 10.77 -5.03 7.82
C ARG A 90 11.64 -3.85 7.41
N GLU A 91 12.89 -4.12 7.03
CA GLU A 91 13.84 -3.10 6.58
C GLU A 91 13.28 -2.33 5.38
N ALA A 92 12.82 -3.05 4.34
CA ALA A 92 12.29 -2.45 3.12
C ALA A 92 11.06 -1.57 3.37
N HIS A 93 10.23 -1.90 4.37
CA HIS A 93 9.00 -1.16 4.67
C HIS A 93 9.15 -0.14 5.82
N GLU A 94 10.34 0.03 6.40
CA GLU A 94 10.54 0.92 7.55
C GLU A 94 10.08 2.36 7.27
N VAL A 95 10.45 2.90 6.11
CA VAL A 95 10.14 4.29 5.73
C VAL A 95 8.63 4.47 5.52
N ILE A 96 7.97 3.58 4.78
CA ILE A 96 6.54 3.72 4.46
C ILE A 96 5.67 3.54 5.71
N LEU A 97 6.07 2.69 6.66
CA LEU A 97 5.35 2.49 7.92
C LEU A 97 5.43 3.71 8.85
N LYS A 98 6.45 4.56 8.69
CA LYS A 98 6.62 5.82 9.43
C LYS A 98 6.12 7.04 8.65
N ALA A 99 5.51 6.85 7.48
CA ALA A 99 5.10 7.95 6.60
C ALA A 99 4.11 8.92 7.24
N LYS A 100 3.24 8.45 8.14
CA LYS A 100 2.30 9.31 8.88
C LYS A 100 2.98 10.22 9.91
N ASP A 101 4.19 9.85 10.34
CA ASP A 101 4.97 10.55 11.36
C ASP A 101 5.96 11.55 10.72
N SER A 102 6.01 11.62 9.39
CA SER A 102 6.90 12.55 8.68
C SER A 102 6.48 14.01 8.91
N PRO A 103 7.42 14.92 9.18
CA PRO A 103 7.10 16.34 9.25
C PRO A 103 6.61 16.84 7.88
N PRO A 104 5.77 17.88 7.86
CA PRO A 104 5.35 18.49 6.61
C PRO A 104 6.56 19.08 5.87
N ALA A 105 6.50 19.02 4.54
CA ALA A 105 7.47 19.64 3.66
C ALA A 105 7.54 21.15 3.91
N ASP A 106 8.75 21.72 3.88
CA ASP A 106 8.90 23.16 3.85
C ASP A 106 8.31 23.75 2.55
N PRO A 107 8.00 25.06 2.51
CA PRO A 107 7.35 25.68 1.36
C PRO A 107 8.10 25.50 0.04
N THR A 108 9.44 25.46 0.07
CA THR A 108 10.27 25.32 -1.13
C THR A 108 10.19 23.90 -1.69
N ILE A 109 10.28 22.90 -0.82
CA ILE A 109 10.11 21.49 -1.21
C ILE A 109 8.69 21.24 -1.70
N LYS A 110 7.68 21.73 -0.98
CA LYS A 110 6.27 21.62 -1.37
C LYS A 110 6.03 22.18 -2.78
N GLN A 111 6.50 23.40 -3.06
CA GLN A 111 6.31 24.03 -4.38
C GLN A 111 6.93 23.21 -5.52
N LYS A 112 8.10 22.61 -5.29
CA LYS A 112 8.78 21.78 -6.29
C LYS A 112 8.11 20.42 -6.51
N LEU A 113 7.62 19.80 -5.44
CA LEU A 113 7.05 18.45 -5.50
C LEU A 113 5.57 18.44 -5.91
N MET A 114 4.81 19.50 -5.62
CA MET A 114 3.39 19.58 -5.94
C MET A 114 3.03 19.16 -7.38
N PRO A 115 3.66 19.71 -8.44
CA PRO A 115 3.30 19.31 -9.81
C PRO A 115 3.61 17.85 -10.11
N LEU A 116 4.68 17.29 -9.51
CA LEU A 116 5.06 15.89 -9.69
C LEU A 116 4.08 14.95 -9.00
N VAL A 117 3.66 15.29 -7.78
CA VAL A 117 2.67 14.52 -7.04
C VAL A 117 1.34 14.52 -7.76
N LEU A 118 0.87 15.68 -8.23
CA LEU A 118 -0.39 15.78 -8.97
C LEU A 118 -0.36 14.97 -10.26
N ALA A 119 0.76 14.93 -10.99
CA ALA A 119 0.90 14.12 -12.19
C ALA A 119 0.97 12.61 -11.91
N MET A 120 1.42 12.21 -10.71
CA MET A 120 1.59 10.81 -10.33
C MET A 120 0.31 10.15 -9.82
N ILE A 121 -0.61 10.93 -9.24
CA ILE A 121 -1.86 10.43 -8.64
C ILE A 121 -3.09 10.59 -9.54
N GLN A 122 -2.90 11.07 -10.76
CA GLN A 122 -3.90 11.14 -11.83
C GLN A 122 -4.04 9.80 -12.54
#